data_AF-A0A8H3I0N5-F1
#
_entry.id   AF-A0A8H3I0N5-F1
#
_cell.length_a   1.000
_cell.length_b   1.000
_cell.length_c   1.000
_cell.angle_alpha   90.00
_cell.angle_beta   90.00
_cell.angle_gamma   90.00
#
_symmetry.space_group_name_H-M   'P 1'
#
loop_
_entity.id
_entity.type
_entity.pdbx_description
1 polymer ?
#
loop_
_entity_poly.entity_id
_entity_poly.type
_entity_poly.pdbx_seq_one_letter_code
_entity_poly.pdbx_strand_id
1 'polypeptide(L)'
;MSGARCLIVGANRGIGLEFVKQLLRKSENRVIGTYRDPSTIDELNKLSEVPSNEGRLSLVRLDMNNEQSCKASRAPDAAGQVRTEVGAIDILIVNAGANGGKSLLTEEISNVTRLFDNNILGPLRLCQAFVPLLQDRSTAKDILPKLVLLSSESGSLTVSKHGRGPAYAISKAGLNMMGRKLAHELEPSGIAVGLLHPGWVQTDMGGPNAIITPEHSVHGMLQVIEKLDLVSFLTALFISTFFLTTTRHSELVPAVQPLETLRPPPPLLKMSNQERSYIMVKPDGVQRALVGEIISRFEKRGFKIIALKLVHASKEHLEKHYADLKGKPFFPGLIKYMASGPVVAIVIEGLDAVKTGRSMLGATNPLASGPGTIRGDYALAVGRNICHGSDSVENALKEIDLWFPEGIVQYTDDKATWIFE
;
A
#
# COMPACT_ATOMS: atom_id res chain seq x y z
N MET A 1 12.32 21.01 -4.29
CA MET A 1 11.71 21.35 -5.61
C MET A 1 11.76 22.86 -5.94
N SER A 2 12.75 23.63 -5.47
CA SER A 2 12.92 25.03 -5.89
C SER A 2 13.71 25.08 -7.21
N GLY A 3 13.40 26.04 -8.08
CA GLY A 3 14.07 26.17 -9.38
C GLY A 3 13.63 25.16 -10.43
N ALA A 4 12.55 24.40 -10.18
CA ALA A 4 12.10 23.32 -11.04
C ALA A 4 11.31 23.83 -12.25
N ARG A 5 11.49 23.14 -13.39
CA ARG A 5 10.65 23.28 -14.58
C ARG A 5 9.61 22.16 -14.59
N CYS A 6 8.37 22.52 -14.29
CA CYS A 6 7.29 21.57 -14.09
C CYS A 6 6.30 21.64 -15.25
N LEU A 7 6.05 20.51 -15.92
CA LEU A 7 4.99 20.36 -16.91
C LEU A 7 3.79 19.64 -16.28
N ILE A 8 2.63 20.29 -16.28
CA ILE A 8 1.39 19.76 -15.69
C ILE A 8 0.39 19.54 -16.82
N VAL A 9 0.07 18.27 -17.09
CA VAL A 9 -0.89 17.92 -18.13
C VAL A 9 -2.31 17.91 -17.58
N GLY A 10 -3.18 18.75 -18.15
CA GLY A 10 -4.55 18.94 -17.68
C GLY A 10 -4.61 19.88 -16.48
N ALA A 11 -4.16 21.11 -16.67
CA ALA A 11 -3.98 22.14 -15.65
C ALA A 11 -5.14 23.15 -15.55
N ASN A 12 -6.16 23.03 -16.39
CA ASN A 12 -7.22 24.05 -16.50
C ASN A 12 -8.15 24.16 -15.28
N ARG A 13 -8.27 23.10 -14.48
CA ARG A 13 -9.16 23.07 -13.29
C ARG A 13 -8.76 22.01 -12.27
N GLY A 14 -9.44 22.03 -11.13
CA GLY A 14 -9.33 21.01 -10.08
C GLY A 14 -7.90 20.80 -9.59
N ILE A 15 -7.48 19.53 -9.48
CA ILE A 15 -6.14 19.14 -9.01
C ILE A 15 -5.02 19.74 -9.87
N GLY A 16 -5.17 19.74 -11.20
CA GLY A 16 -4.13 20.25 -12.10
C GLY A 16 -3.91 21.75 -11.97
N LEU A 17 -4.99 22.53 -11.85
CA LEU A 17 -4.91 23.97 -11.59
C LEU A 17 -4.24 24.26 -10.23
N GLU A 18 -4.57 23.46 -9.22
CA GLU A 18 -3.99 23.64 -7.89
C GLU A 18 -2.49 23.29 -7.86
N PHE A 19 -2.04 22.29 -8.62
CA PHE A 19 -0.61 22.07 -8.84
C PHE A 19 0.09 23.32 -9.40
N VAL A 20 -0.50 23.97 -10.41
CA VAL A 20 0.05 25.22 -10.97
C VAL A 20 0.15 26.31 -9.91
N LYS A 21 -0.94 26.55 -9.16
CA LYS A 21 -1.00 27.56 -8.10
C LYS A 21 0.09 27.35 -7.05
N GLN A 22 0.24 26.13 -6.53
CA GLN A 22 1.22 25.86 -5.48
C GLN A 22 2.67 25.83 -5.99
N LEU A 23 2.92 25.35 -7.20
CA LEU A 23 4.26 25.34 -7.78
C LEU A 23 4.76 26.77 -8.07
N LEU A 24 3.88 27.69 -8.45
CA LEU A 24 4.22 29.11 -8.67
C LEU A 24 4.51 29.89 -7.39
N ARG A 25 4.08 29.40 -6.21
CA ARG A 25 4.43 29.99 -4.90
C ARG A 25 5.94 30.00 -4.66
N LYS A 26 6.70 29.10 -5.31
CA LYS A 26 8.17 29.13 -5.31
C LYS A 26 8.63 30.01 -6.48
N SER A 27 9.23 31.16 -6.16
CA SER A 27 9.61 32.20 -7.14
C SER A 27 10.53 31.71 -8.25
N GLU A 28 11.36 30.71 -7.96
CA GLU A 28 12.35 30.18 -8.89
C GLU A 28 11.78 29.15 -9.88
N ASN A 29 10.56 28.66 -9.65
CA ASN A 29 9.96 27.64 -10.50
C ASN A 29 9.45 28.23 -11.82
N ARG A 30 9.58 27.43 -12.89
CA ARG A 30 8.90 27.64 -14.16
C ARG A 30 7.84 26.55 -14.33
N VAL A 31 6.63 26.93 -14.67
CA VAL A 31 5.47 26.05 -14.72
C VAL A 31 4.85 26.11 -16.10
N ILE A 32 4.64 24.96 -16.70
CA ILE A 32 3.95 24.81 -17.98
C ILE A 32 2.64 24.11 -17.69
N GLY A 33 1.52 24.83 -17.80
CA GLY A 33 0.19 24.27 -17.66
C GLY A 33 -0.40 23.94 -19.02
N THR A 34 -0.82 22.69 -19.23
CA THR A 34 -1.51 22.33 -20.48
C THR A 34 -3.02 22.31 -20.33
N TYR A 35 -3.71 22.61 -21.43
CA TYR A 35 -5.17 22.63 -21.48
C TYR A 35 -5.67 22.20 -22.86
N ARG A 36 -6.86 21.61 -22.91
CA ARG A 36 -7.46 21.16 -24.19
C ARG A 36 -8.28 22.27 -24.86
N ASP A 37 -9.12 22.91 -24.06
CA ASP A 37 -10.14 23.85 -24.51
C ASP A 37 -9.85 25.26 -23.97
N PRO A 38 -9.55 26.24 -24.85
CA PRO A 38 -9.30 27.63 -24.45
C PRO A 38 -10.46 28.30 -23.71
N SER A 39 -11.68 27.79 -23.81
CA SER A 39 -12.82 28.34 -23.05
C SER A 39 -12.82 27.98 -21.57
N THR A 40 -11.89 27.12 -21.13
CA THR A 40 -11.87 26.56 -19.77
C THR A 40 -10.69 27.02 -18.92
N ILE A 41 -9.97 28.05 -19.36
CA ILE A 41 -8.69 28.47 -18.76
C ILE A 41 -8.71 29.85 -18.10
N ASP A 42 -9.88 30.41 -17.80
CA ASP A 42 -10.00 31.76 -17.21
C ASP A 42 -9.13 31.92 -15.96
N GLU A 43 -9.07 30.91 -15.09
CA GLU A 43 -8.23 30.93 -13.89
C GLU A 43 -6.73 30.86 -14.22
N LEU A 44 -6.33 30.13 -15.26
CA LEU A 44 -4.94 30.11 -15.72
C LEU A 44 -4.54 31.44 -16.37
N ASN A 45 -5.43 32.06 -17.14
CA ASN A 45 -5.22 33.38 -17.72
C ASN A 45 -5.01 34.43 -16.62
N LYS A 46 -5.90 34.47 -15.62
CA LYS A 46 -5.73 35.33 -14.44
C LYS A 46 -4.39 35.09 -13.74
N LEU A 47 -3.97 33.84 -13.59
CA LEU A 47 -2.66 33.51 -13.00
C LEU A 47 -1.48 34.00 -13.86
N SER A 48 -1.61 33.97 -15.19
CA SER A 48 -0.57 34.45 -16.11
C SER A 48 -0.45 35.98 -16.12
N GLU A 49 -1.52 36.70 -15.81
CA GLU A 49 -1.55 38.16 -15.72
C GLU A 49 -0.96 38.70 -14.40
N VAL A 50 -0.74 37.84 -13.40
CA VAL A 50 -0.09 38.24 -12.15
C VAL A 50 1.37 38.62 -12.43
N PRO A 51 1.83 39.85 -12.13
CA PRO A 51 3.18 40.30 -12.48
C PRO A 51 4.30 39.41 -11.93
N SER A 52 4.11 38.84 -10.74
CA SER A 52 5.09 37.91 -10.17
C SER A 52 5.25 36.62 -10.98
N ASN A 53 4.30 36.25 -11.84
CA ASN A 53 4.32 35.03 -12.65
C ASN A 53 4.81 35.27 -14.08
N GLU A 54 5.11 36.51 -14.46
CA GLU A 54 5.60 36.87 -15.79
C GLU A 54 6.86 36.07 -16.14
N GLY A 55 6.87 35.43 -17.32
CA GLY A 55 7.96 34.55 -17.77
C GLY A 55 8.09 33.22 -17.01
N ARG A 56 7.27 32.98 -15.97
CA ARG A 56 7.28 31.76 -15.15
C ARG A 56 6.13 30.80 -15.45
N LEU A 57 4.98 31.30 -15.89
CA LEU A 57 3.84 30.46 -16.31
C LEU A 57 3.70 30.46 -17.84
N SER A 58 3.80 29.29 -18.45
CA SER A 58 3.50 29.06 -19.86
C SER A 58 2.22 28.23 -20.00
N LEU A 59 1.37 28.57 -20.96
CA LEU A 59 0.14 27.84 -21.25
C LEU A 59 0.23 27.19 -22.64
N VAL A 60 0.09 25.86 -22.68
CA VAL A 60 0.23 25.08 -23.92
C VAL A 60 -1.05 24.32 -24.21
N ARG A 61 -1.59 24.48 -25.42
CA ARG A 61 -2.77 23.72 -25.85
C ARG A 61 -2.37 22.28 -26.18
N LEU A 62 -3.08 21.32 -25.59
CA LEU A 62 -2.80 19.89 -25.73
C LEU A 62 -4.08 19.05 -25.59
N ASP A 63 -4.35 18.21 -26.58
CA ASP A 63 -5.31 17.11 -26.47
C ASP A 63 -4.58 15.76 -26.43
N MET A 64 -4.56 15.12 -25.26
CA MET A 64 -3.84 13.84 -25.08
C MET A 64 -4.38 12.67 -25.89
N ASN A 65 -5.63 12.76 -26.39
CA ASN A 65 -6.22 11.73 -27.24
C ASN A 65 -5.95 11.97 -28.72
N ASN A 66 -5.30 13.08 -29.08
CA ASN A 66 -4.86 13.37 -30.43
C ASN A 66 -3.34 13.23 -30.50
N GLU A 67 -2.85 12.14 -31.10
CA GLU A 67 -1.42 11.86 -31.22
C GLU A 67 -0.63 13.00 -31.88
N GLN A 68 -1.23 13.69 -32.87
CA GLN A 68 -0.60 14.83 -33.54
C GLN A 68 -0.50 16.06 -32.62
N SER A 69 -1.42 16.20 -31.65
CA SER A 69 -1.33 17.24 -30.64
C SER A 69 -0.18 17.00 -29.65
N CYS A 70 0.23 15.74 -29.47
CA CYS A 70 1.24 15.33 -28.50
C CYS A 70 2.67 15.28 -29.07
N LYS A 71 2.84 14.85 -30.34
CA LYS A 71 4.16 14.58 -30.95
C LYS A 71 5.05 15.83 -30.94
N ALA A 72 6.34 15.61 -31.25
CA ALA A 72 7.41 16.61 -31.24
C ALA A 72 8.09 16.76 -32.62
N SER A 73 7.46 16.27 -33.69
CA SER A 73 8.15 16.05 -34.95
C SER A 73 8.45 17.35 -35.70
N ARG A 74 7.63 18.41 -35.54
CA ARG A 74 7.89 19.81 -35.94
C ARG A 74 6.91 20.74 -35.20
N ALA A 75 7.35 21.95 -34.81
CA ALA A 75 6.41 23.02 -34.45
C ALA A 75 5.31 23.11 -35.53
N PRO A 76 4.01 23.14 -35.17
CA PRO A 76 3.44 23.70 -33.94
C PRO A 76 2.79 22.66 -33.00
N ASP A 77 3.45 21.55 -32.70
CA ASP A 77 2.97 20.57 -31.72
C ASP A 77 3.36 20.92 -30.27
N ALA A 78 2.64 20.35 -29.28
CA ALA A 78 2.80 20.77 -27.88
C ALA A 78 4.20 20.46 -27.33
N ALA A 79 4.78 19.30 -27.67
CA ALA A 79 6.13 18.95 -27.22
C ALA A 79 7.20 19.82 -27.88
N GLY A 80 7.03 20.22 -29.15
CA GLY A 80 7.87 21.20 -29.82
C GLY A 80 7.77 22.59 -29.20
N GLN A 81 6.56 23.03 -28.85
CA GLN A 81 6.35 24.29 -28.12
C GLN A 81 7.03 24.27 -26.75
N VAL A 82 6.80 23.25 -25.93
CA VAL A 82 7.44 23.11 -24.61
C VAL A 82 8.97 23.11 -24.74
N ARG A 83 9.51 22.34 -25.69
CA ARG A 83 10.95 22.31 -25.95
C ARG A 83 11.49 23.69 -26.32
N THR A 84 10.77 24.46 -27.13
CA THR A 84 11.19 25.81 -27.52
C THR A 84 11.17 26.78 -26.34
N GLU A 85 10.18 26.68 -25.46
CA GLU A 85 9.99 27.61 -24.33
C GLU A 85 10.91 27.33 -23.12
N VAL A 86 11.15 26.06 -22.81
CA VAL A 86 11.89 25.65 -21.59
C VAL A 86 13.07 24.70 -21.83
N GLY A 87 13.27 24.25 -23.07
CA GLY A 87 14.33 23.29 -23.44
C GLY A 87 14.01 21.89 -22.95
N ALA A 88 14.34 21.65 -21.68
CA ALA A 88 14.05 20.42 -20.96
C ALA A 88 13.08 20.68 -19.78
N ILE A 89 12.61 19.61 -19.16
CA ILE A 89 11.76 19.67 -17.96
C ILE A 89 12.37 18.82 -16.86
N ASP A 90 12.07 19.17 -15.60
CA ASP A 90 12.54 18.42 -14.44
C ASP A 90 11.43 17.53 -13.87
N ILE A 91 10.16 17.96 -13.99
CA ILE A 91 9.04 17.22 -13.43
C ILE A 91 7.88 17.21 -14.42
N LEU A 92 7.38 16.03 -14.76
CA LEU A 92 6.18 15.81 -15.57
C LEU A 92 5.07 15.26 -14.69
N ILE A 93 3.97 15.99 -14.55
CA ILE A 93 2.77 15.56 -13.82
C ILE A 93 1.63 15.30 -14.81
N VAL A 94 1.29 14.02 -14.99
CA VAL A 94 0.18 13.57 -15.83
C VAL A 94 -1.08 13.47 -14.97
N ASN A 95 -1.84 14.57 -14.90
CA ASN A 95 -3.08 14.67 -14.13
C ASN A 95 -4.34 14.32 -14.94
N ALA A 96 -4.31 14.55 -16.26
CA ALA A 96 -5.47 14.36 -17.11
C ALA A 96 -6.01 12.91 -17.07
N GLY A 97 -7.33 12.79 -16.92
CA GLY A 97 -8.03 11.51 -16.88
C GLY A 97 -9.54 11.71 -16.85
N ALA A 98 -10.28 10.69 -17.27
CA ALA A 98 -11.73 10.67 -17.31
C ALA A 98 -12.32 9.77 -16.22
N ASN A 99 -13.57 10.07 -15.89
CA ASN A 99 -14.35 9.31 -14.91
C ASN A 99 -15.16 8.18 -15.59
N GLY A 100 -15.52 7.15 -14.83
CA GLY A 100 -16.46 6.10 -15.22
C GLY A 100 -17.34 5.71 -14.02
N GLY A 101 -18.59 5.31 -14.25
CA GLY A 101 -19.55 5.17 -13.15
C GLY A 101 -20.65 4.12 -13.31
N LYS A 102 -20.77 3.44 -14.45
CA LYS A 102 -21.80 2.40 -14.63
C LYS A 102 -21.25 1.01 -14.30
N SER A 103 -22.17 0.06 -14.15
CA SER A 103 -21.85 -1.36 -14.08
C SER A 103 -21.05 -1.78 -15.31
N LEU A 104 -20.00 -2.57 -15.10
CA LEU A 104 -19.17 -3.08 -16.19
C LEU A 104 -19.96 -3.96 -17.15
N LEU A 105 -20.93 -4.72 -16.64
CA LEU A 105 -21.70 -5.67 -17.42
C LEU A 105 -22.76 -5.01 -18.32
N THR A 106 -23.09 -3.74 -18.06
CA THR A 106 -24.16 -3.02 -18.76
C THR A 106 -23.66 -1.74 -19.42
N GLU A 107 -22.36 -1.46 -19.37
CA GLU A 107 -21.77 -0.29 -20.02
C GLU A 107 -21.45 -0.60 -21.48
N GLU A 108 -21.67 0.39 -22.33
CA GLU A 108 -21.32 0.30 -23.74
C GLU A 108 -19.80 0.16 -23.91
N ILE A 109 -19.37 -0.81 -24.72
CA ILE A 109 -17.94 -1.05 -24.98
C ILE A 109 -17.26 0.22 -25.51
N SER A 110 -17.95 1.03 -26.31
CA SER A 110 -17.42 2.30 -26.80
C SER A 110 -17.05 3.29 -25.67
N ASN A 111 -17.82 3.32 -24.57
CA ASN A 111 -17.52 4.13 -23.41
C ASN A 111 -16.33 3.58 -22.62
N VAL A 112 -16.25 2.25 -22.47
CA VAL A 112 -15.09 1.58 -21.84
C VAL A 112 -13.81 1.84 -22.64
N THR A 113 -13.86 1.71 -23.96
CA THR A 113 -12.75 2.01 -24.87
C THR A 113 -12.29 3.45 -24.73
N ARG A 114 -13.22 4.41 -24.74
CA ARG A 114 -12.89 5.84 -24.50
C ARG A 114 -12.27 6.06 -23.13
N LEU A 115 -12.75 5.38 -22.10
CA LEU A 115 -12.19 5.51 -20.75
C LEU A 115 -10.75 4.97 -20.69
N PHE A 116 -10.48 3.83 -21.32
CA PHE A 116 -9.14 3.25 -21.38
C PHE A 116 -8.20 4.10 -22.23
N ASP A 117 -8.70 4.65 -23.34
CA ASP A 117 -7.95 5.59 -24.15
C ASP A 117 -7.55 6.82 -23.33
N ASN A 118 -8.48 7.42 -22.57
CA ASN A 118 -8.19 8.57 -21.71
C ASN A 118 -7.24 8.25 -20.53
N ASN A 119 -7.37 7.08 -19.90
CA ASN A 119 -6.71 6.80 -18.62
C ASN A 119 -5.44 5.95 -18.75
N ILE A 120 -5.20 5.32 -19.90
CA ILE A 120 -4.03 4.49 -20.17
C ILE A 120 -3.28 5.01 -21.39
N LEU A 121 -3.92 5.03 -22.56
CA LEU A 121 -3.25 5.36 -23.81
C LEU A 121 -2.90 6.86 -23.90
N GLY A 122 -3.73 7.74 -23.38
CA GLY A 122 -3.45 9.17 -23.25
C GLY A 122 -2.18 9.42 -22.44
N PRO A 123 -2.10 8.96 -21.18
CA PRO A 123 -0.86 8.98 -20.40
C PRO A 123 0.35 8.37 -21.12
N LEU A 124 0.19 7.26 -21.85
CA LEU A 124 1.27 6.66 -22.64
C LEU A 124 1.77 7.61 -23.74
N ARG A 125 0.86 8.20 -24.53
CA ARG A 125 1.20 9.19 -25.59
C ARG A 125 1.94 10.39 -25.00
N LEU A 126 1.50 10.86 -23.83
CA LEU A 126 2.17 11.94 -23.10
C LEU A 126 3.58 11.53 -22.65
N CYS A 127 3.74 10.32 -22.13
CA CYS A 127 5.07 9.80 -21.77
C CYS A 127 5.97 9.74 -23.01
N GLN A 128 5.50 9.18 -24.12
CA GLN A 128 6.26 9.12 -25.38
C GLN A 128 6.67 10.50 -25.90
N ALA A 129 5.81 11.51 -25.73
CA ALA A 129 6.07 12.87 -26.18
C ALA A 129 7.06 13.64 -25.28
N PHE A 130 6.89 13.54 -23.96
CA PHE A 130 7.56 14.45 -23.02
C PHE A 130 8.67 13.80 -22.19
N VAL A 131 8.75 12.47 -22.07
CA VAL A 131 9.89 11.79 -21.42
C VAL A 131 11.22 12.13 -22.07
N PRO A 132 11.35 12.28 -23.41
CA PRO A 132 12.60 12.76 -24.01
C PRO A 132 13.07 14.12 -23.45
N LEU A 133 12.14 14.98 -23.02
CA LEU A 133 12.47 16.26 -22.36
C LEU A 133 12.87 16.10 -20.89
N LEU A 134 12.50 15.00 -20.23
CA LEU A 134 13.03 14.64 -18.89
C LEU A 134 14.43 14.02 -18.99
N GLN A 135 14.67 13.26 -20.07
CA GLN A 135 15.97 12.63 -20.36
C GLN A 135 17.02 13.65 -20.80
N ASP A 136 16.61 14.79 -21.36
CA ASP A 136 17.51 15.89 -21.65
C ASP A 136 17.97 16.58 -20.35
N ARG A 137 19.18 16.24 -19.91
CA ARG A 137 19.80 16.77 -18.69
C ARG A 137 20.64 18.04 -18.92
N SER A 138 20.65 18.60 -20.14
CA SER A 138 21.49 19.75 -20.54
C SER A 138 21.31 21.00 -19.66
N THR A 139 20.22 21.06 -18.90
CA THR A 139 19.73 22.24 -18.19
C THR A 139 19.31 21.95 -16.75
N ALA A 140 19.50 20.71 -16.26
CA ALA A 140 19.02 20.30 -14.94
C ALA A 140 20.00 20.72 -13.83
N LYS A 141 19.58 21.65 -12.96
CA LYS A 141 20.32 22.11 -11.77
C LYS A 141 20.07 21.20 -10.56
N ASP A 142 20.72 20.04 -10.48
CA ASP A 142 20.66 19.11 -9.33
C ASP A 142 19.26 18.58 -8.95
N ILE A 143 18.25 18.77 -9.81
CA ILE A 143 16.90 18.24 -9.59
C ILE A 143 16.80 16.86 -10.22
N LEU A 144 16.46 15.85 -9.41
CA LEU A 144 16.13 14.51 -9.90
C LEU A 144 14.90 14.59 -10.83
N PRO A 145 15.00 14.11 -12.09
CA PRO A 145 13.88 14.16 -13.01
C PRO A 145 12.78 13.19 -12.57
N LYS A 146 11.52 13.64 -12.64
CA LYS A 146 10.38 12.90 -12.09
C LYS A 146 9.24 12.81 -13.09
N LEU A 147 8.75 11.59 -13.31
CA LEU A 147 7.47 11.33 -13.98
C LEU A 147 6.43 10.97 -12.92
N VAL A 148 5.35 11.72 -12.87
CA VAL A 148 4.27 11.57 -11.91
C VAL A 148 2.98 11.25 -12.66
N LEU A 149 2.37 10.11 -12.35
CA LEU A 149 1.10 9.66 -12.92
C LEU A 149 0.01 9.70 -11.84
N LEU A 150 -1.05 10.47 -12.08
CA LEU A 150 -2.18 10.55 -11.16
C LEU A 150 -3.07 9.31 -11.32
N SER A 151 -2.97 8.43 -10.33
CA SER A 151 -3.75 7.20 -10.24
C SER A 151 -4.89 7.33 -9.21
N SER A 152 -5.37 6.21 -8.69
CA SER A 152 -6.42 6.14 -7.68
C SER A 152 -6.27 4.88 -6.84
N GLU A 153 -6.67 4.94 -5.57
CA GLU A 153 -6.86 3.77 -4.71
C GLU A 153 -7.80 2.73 -5.36
N SER A 154 -8.81 3.17 -6.13
CA SER A 154 -9.69 2.24 -6.86
C SER A 154 -8.96 1.37 -7.89
N GLY A 155 -7.75 1.75 -8.31
CA GLY A 155 -6.91 0.93 -9.19
C GLY A 155 -6.06 -0.10 -8.45
N SER A 156 -6.17 -0.19 -7.13
CA SER A 156 -5.40 -1.13 -6.32
C SER A 156 -6.05 -2.51 -6.27
N LEU A 157 -5.27 -3.56 -6.57
CA LEU A 157 -5.75 -4.94 -6.49
C LEU A 157 -6.03 -5.40 -5.05
N THR A 158 -5.46 -4.73 -4.04
CA THR A 158 -5.53 -5.17 -2.64
C THR A 158 -6.60 -4.44 -1.82
N VAL A 159 -6.85 -3.17 -2.13
CA VAL A 159 -7.78 -2.31 -1.36
C VAL A 159 -9.01 -1.87 -2.15
N SER A 160 -9.13 -2.21 -3.44
CA SER A 160 -10.33 -1.91 -4.24
C SER A 160 -11.54 -2.73 -3.77
N LYS A 161 -12.17 -2.31 -2.66
CA LYS A 161 -13.42 -2.85 -2.13
C LYS A 161 -14.60 -1.89 -2.37
N HIS A 162 -14.33 -0.59 -2.41
CA HIS A 162 -15.33 0.49 -2.54
C HIS A 162 -14.75 1.62 -3.41
N GLY A 163 -15.51 2.12 -4.39
CA GLY A 163 -15.02 3.16 -5.30
C GLY A 163 -15.91 3.38 -6.53
N ARG A 164 -15.40 4.18 -7.46
CA ARG A 164 -16.04 4.48 -8.76
C ARG A 164 -16.29 3.20 -9.58
N GLY A 165 -17.08 3.30 -10.65
CA GLY A 165 -17.52 2.14 -11.44
C GLY A 165 -16.36 1.25 -11.93
N PRO A 166 -16.57 -0.06 -12.12
CA PRO A 166 -15.46 -1.01 -12.28
C PRO A 166 -14.54 -0.73 -13.48
N ALA A 167 -15.05 -0.16 -14.58
CA ALA A 167 -14.22 0.22 -15.73
C ALA A 167 -13.17 1.29 -15.35
N TYR A 168 -13.50 2.23 -14.45
CA TYR A 168 -12.55 3.22 -13.96
C TYR A 168 -11.46 2.57 -13.12
N ALA A 169 -11.83 1.69 -12.19
CA ALA A 169 -10.90 0.91 -11.38
C ALA A 169 -9.92 0.12 -12.24
N ILE A 170 -10.43 -0.62 -13.24
CA ILE A 170 -9.60 -1.37 -14.20
C ILE A 170 -8.65 -0.43 -14.96
N SER A 171 -9.14 0.73 -15.42
CA SER A 171 -8.29 1.69 -16.14
C SER A 171 -7.15 2.22 -15.28
N LYS A 172 -7.38 2.45 -13.97
CA LYS A 172 -6.36 2.90 -13.03
C LYS A 172 -5.41 1.77 -12.61
N ALA A 173 -5.88 0.53 -12.55
CA ALA A 173 -5.01 -0.64 -12.42
C ALA A 173 -4.07 -0.81 -13.63
N GLY A 174 -4.59 -0.57 -14.84
CA GLY A 174 -3.80 -0.51 -16.07
C GLY A 174 -2.75 0.60 -16.04
N LEU A 175 -3.13 1.80 -15.59
CA LEU A 175 -2.20 2.92 -15.38
C LEU A 175 -1.12 2.57 -14.33
N ASN A 176 -1.47 1.88 -13.25
CA ASN A 176 -0.52 1.43 -12.22
C ASN A 176 0.51 0.46 -12.80
N MET A 177 0.07 -0.52 -13.61
CA MET A 177 0.99 -1.44 -14.28
C MET A 177 1.89 -0.69 -15.26
N MET A 178 1.34 0.23 -16.06
CA MET A 178 2.12 1.06 -16.98
C MET A 178 3.19 1.87 -16.24
N GLY A 179 2.81 2.56 -15.16
CA GLY A 179 3.75 3.32 -14.34
C GLY A 179 4.86 2.45 -13.76
N ARG A 180 4.55 1.23 -13.30
CA ARG A 180 5.56 0.27 -12.82
C ARG A 180 6.53 -0.16 -13.92
N LYS A 181 6.05 -0.38 -15.14
CA LYS A 181 6.91 -0.74 -16.28
C LYS A 181 7.80 0.42 -16.70
N LEU A 182 7.24 1.64 -16.77
CA LEU A 182 8.00 2.86 -17.04
C LEU A 182 9.05 3.14 -15.96
N ALA A 183 8.77 2.87 -14.68
CA ALA A 183 9.75 3.01 -13.61
C ALA A 183 11.02 2.20 -13.88
N HIS A 184 10.84 0.94 -14.30
CA HIS A 184 11.97 0.07 -14.64
C HIS A 184 12.65 0.48 -15.95
N GLU A 185 11.87 0.86 -16.97
CA GLU A 185 12.42 1.28 -18.27
C GLU A 185 13.23 2.58 -18.16
N LEU A 186 12.85 3.50 -17.28
CA LEU A 186 13.47 4.81 -17.12
C LEU A 186 14.51 4.87 -15.99
N GLU A 187 14.68 3.80 -15.21
CA GLU A 187 15.70 3.68 -14.16
C GLU A 187 17.12 3.96 -14.68
N PRO A 188 17.57 3.41 -15.84
CA PRO A 188 18.89 3.72 -16.38
C PRO A 188 19.07 5.19 -16.78
N SER A 189 17.96 5.91 -17.05
CA SER A 189 17.97 7.35 -17.33
C SER A 189 17.96 8.20 -16.05
N GLY A 190 17.93 7.58 -14.86
CA GLY A 190 17.88 8.27 -13.58
C GLY A 190 16.58 9.04 -13.34
N ILE A 191 15.46 8.60 -13.94
CA ILE A 191 14.14 9.25 -13.79
C ILE A 191 13.33 8.48 -12.75
N ALA A 192 12.90 9.15 -11.69
CA ALA A 192 12.00 8.57 -10.70
C ALA A 192 10.54 8.61 -11.20
N VAL A 193 9.81 7.51 -11.02
CA VAL A 193 8.40 7.42 -11.43
C VAL A 193 7.51 7.27 -10.20
N GLY A 194 6.53 8.17 -10.05
CA GLY A 194 5.57 8.18 -8.95
C GLY A 194 4.14 7.90 -9.42
N LEU A 195 3.45 6.98 -8.76
CA LEU A 195 2.00 6.74 -8.92
C LEU A 195 1.30 7.31 -7.68
N LEU A 196 0.54 8.40 -7.85
CA LEU A 196 -0.09 9.08 -6.71
C LEU A 196 -1.60 8.93 -6.72
N HIS A 197 -2.16 8.64 -5.54
CA HIS A 197 -3.58 8.78 -5.27
C HIS A 197 -3.80 10.16 -4.61
N PRO A 198 -4.68 11.00 -5.16
CA PRO A 198 -4.90 12.35 -4.62
C PRO A 198 -5.80 12.40 -3.38
N GLY A 199 -6.33 11.28 -2.89
CA GLY A 199 -7.48 11.28 -1.99
C GLY A 199 -8.80 11.47 -2.74
N TRP A 200 -9.92 11.52 -2.01
CA TRP A 200 -11.21 11.90 -2.57
C TRP A 200 -11.37 13.43 -2.51
N VAL A 201 -11.06 14.10 -3.63
CA VAL A 201 -10.88 15.57 -3.70
C VAL A 201 -12.10 16.30 -4.25
N GLN A 202 -12.50 17.40 -3.61
CA GLN A 202 -13.59 18.30 -4.00
C GLN A 202 -13.31 18.98 -5.34
N THR A 203 -13.74 18.32 -6.41
CA THR A 203 -13.60 18.71 -7.82
C THR A 203 -14.87 18.30 -8.56
N ASP A 204 -15.05 18.74 -9.81
CA ASP A 204 -16.14 18.25 -10.68
C ASP A 204 -16.21 16.71 -10.70
N MET A 205 -15.05 16.05 -10.70
CA MET A 205 -14.99 14.59 -10.67
C MET A 205 -15.34 14.03 -9.30
N GLY A 206 -14.81 14.61 -8.22
CA GLY A 206 -15.02 14.17 -6.83
C GLY A 206 -16.42 14.38 -6.30
N GLY A 207 -17.12 15.40 -6.80
CA GLY A 207 -18.43 15.82 -6.32
C GLY A 207 -18.38 16.55 -4.97
N PRO A 208 -19.53 17.04 -4.50
CA PRO A 208 -19.63 17.87 -3.29
C PRO A 208 -19.33 17.10 -1.99
N ASN A 209 -19.47 15.78 -1.99
CA ASN A 209 -19.26 14.92 -0.81
C ASN A 209 -17.80 14.51 -0.61
N ALA A 210 -16.89 14.95 -1.49
CA ALA A 210 -15.47 14.67 -1.33
C ALA A 210 -14.92 15.31 -0.05
N ILE A 211 -14.03 14.59 0.63
CA ILE A 211 -13.60 14.90 2.00
C ILE A 211 -12.33 15.77 2.07
N ILE A 212 -11.64 15.96 0.94
CA ILE A 212 -10.36 16.69 0.87
C ILE A 212 -10.48 17.85 -0.14
N THR A 213 -9.94 19.02 0.20
CA THR A 213 -9.86 20.16 -0.72
C THR A 213 -8.72 19.96 -1.74
N PRO A 214 -8.81 20.56 -2.95
CA PRO A 214 -7.69 20.53 -3.89
C PRO A 214 -6.38 21.01 -3.27
N GLU A 215 -6.42 22.10 -2.48
CA GLU A 215 -5.23 22.67 -1.85
C GLU A 215 -4.56 21.66 -0.92
N HIS A 216 -5.32 21.01 -0.03
CA HIS A 216 -4.77 20.04 0.91
C HIS A 216 -4.21 18.80 0.20
N SER A 217 -4.95 18.30 -0.81
CA SER A 217 -4.53 17.16 -1.62
C SER A 217 -3.20 17.42 -2.34
N VAL A 218 -3.11 18.53 -3.07
CA VAL A 218 -1.92 18.89 -3.83
C VAL A 218 -0.74 19.20 -2.92
N HIS A 219 -0.96 19.83 -1.77
CA HIS A 219 0.09 20.09 -0.80
C HIS A 219 0.76 18.78 -0.35
N GLY A 220 -0.03 17.77 0.04
CA GLY A 220 0.49 16.45 0.41
C GLY A 220 1.19 15.74 -0.76
N MET A 221 0.60 15.79 -1.96
CA MET A 221 1.22 15.20 -3.15
C MET A 221 2.57 15.84 -3.48
N LEU A 222 2.71 17.17 -3.38
CA LEU A 222 3.98 17.86 -3.62
C LEU A 222 5.06 17.44 -2.61
N GLN A 223 4.70 17.21 -1.35
CA GLN A 223 5.65 16.67 -0.35
C GLN A 223 6.12 15.26 -0.72
N VAL A 224 5.22 14.41 -1.22
CA VAL A 224 5.58 13.07 -1.72
C VAL A 224 6.47 13.18 -2.94
N ILE A 225 6.10 14.00 -3.93
CA ILE A 225 6.88 14.22 -5.15
C ILE A 225 8.28 14.73 -4.81
N GLU A 226 8.41 15.64 -3.84
CA GLU A 226 9.71 16.15 -3.40
C GLU A 226 10.62 15.04 -2.86
N LYS A 227 10.04 14.10 -2.09
CA LYS A 227 10.74 12.95 -1.50
C LYS A 227 10.95 11.76 -2.43
N LEU A 228 10.31 11.72 -3.61
CA LEU A 228 10.55 10.65 -4.58
C LEU A 228 12.05 10.56 -4.93
N ASP A 229 12.59 9.37 -4.81
CA ASP A 229 13.97 9.01 -5.15
C ASP A 229 13.99 7.79 -6.08
N LEU A 230 15.18 7.38 -6.52
CA LEU A 230 15.37 6.18 -7.34
C LEU A 230 15.29 4.87 -6.52
N VAL A 231 15.43 4.95 -5.20
CA VAL A 231 15.60 3.79 -4.30
C VAL A 231 14.25 3.26 -3.80
N SER A 232 13.18 4.07 -3.86
CA SER A 232 11.83 3.76 -3.36
C SER A 232 11.15 2.55 -4.03
N PHE A 233 11.72 2.00 -5.11
CA PHE A 233 11.22 0.78 -5.75
C PHE A 233 12.02 -0.50 -5.39
N LEU A 234 13.30 -0.39 -5.02
CA LEU A 234 14.15 -1.55 -4.70
C LEU A 234 13.82 -2.16 -3.33
N THR A 235 13.41 -1.36 -2.36
CA THR A 235 12.93 -1.85 -1.04
C THR A 235 11.58 -2.57 -1.12
N ALA A 236 10.76 -2.30 -2.15
CA ALA A 236 9.49 -3.02 -2.36
C ALA A 236 9.67 -4.40 -3.03
N LEU A 237 10.82 -4.65 -3.66
CA LEU A 237 11.07 -5.89 -4.42
C LEU A 237 11.41 -7.09 -3.53
N PHE A 238 11.88 -6.89 -2.30
CA PHE A 238 12.14 -7.99 -1.37
C PHE A 238 10.87 -8.55 -0.71
N ILE A 239 9.72 -7.88 -0.83
CA ILE A 239 8.45 -8.32 -0.19
C ILE A 239 7.53 -9.07 -1.16
N SER A 240 7.70 -8.93 -2.48
CA SER A 240 6.68 -9.40 -3.45
C SER A 240 6.93 -10.77 -4.11
N THR A 241 8.09 -11.40 -3.92
CA THR A 241 8.48 -12.60 -4.70
C THR A 241 8.05 -13.93 -4.06
N PHE A 242 6.93 -13.96 -3.31
CA PHE A 242 6.47 -15.19 -2.64
C PHE A 242 5.00 -15.60 -2.86
N PHE A 243 4.31 -15.04 -3.86
CA PHE A 243 2.98 -15.54 -4.23
C PHE A 243 2.88 -15.81 -5.72
N LEU A 244 3.22 -17.04 -6.11
CA LEU A 244 2.69 -17.71 -7.28
C LEU A 244 2.73 -19.23 -7.05
N THR A 245 1.69 -19.91 -7.53
CA THR A 245 1.33 -21.33 -7.40
C THR A 245 0.56 -21.64 -6.10
N THR A 246 -0.65 -22.21 -6.07
CA THR A 246 -1.39 -23.07 -7.02
C THR A 246 -2.91 -22.91 -6.85
N THR A 247 -3.65 -22.79 -7.94
CA THR A 247 -5.09 -23.14 -8.03
C THR A 247 -5.22 -24.64 -8.35
N ARG A 248 -6.04 -25.38 -7.60
CA ARG A 248 -6.72 -26.60 -8.10
C ARG A 248 -8.11 -26.77 -7.49
N HIS A 249 -9.07 -26.87 -8.42
CA HIS A 249 -10.37 -27.54 -8.44
C HIS A 249 -11.20 -27.70 -7.15
N SER A 250 -12.44 -27.20 -7.22
CA SER A 250 -13.58 -27.77 -6.49
C SER A 250 -14.67 -28.17 -7.48
N GLU A 251 -14.97 -29.46 -7.52
CA GLU A 251 -16.15 -30.05 -8.16
C GLU A 251 -17.43 -29.78 -7.34
N LEU A 252 -18.57 -29.94 -8.01
CA LEU A 252 -19.95 -29.78 -7.52
C LEU A 252 -20.36 -30.89 -6.54
N VAL A 253 -21.08 -30.54 -5.46
CA VAL A 253 -21.87 -31.47 -4.61
C VAL A 253 -23.19 -30.77 -4.19
N PRO A 254 -24.35 -31.48 -4.15
CA PRO A 254 -25.69 -30.85 -4.17
C PRO A 254 -26.31 -30.57 -2.79
N ALA A 255 -27.51 -29.97 -2.84
CA ALA A 255 -28.28 -29.33 -1.77
C ALA A 255 -28.57 -30.17 -0.51
N VAL A 256 -28.56 -29.49 0.65
CA VAL A 256 -28.83 -30.03 2.00
C VAL A 256 -30.28 -29.74 2.43
N GLN A 257 -30.93 -30.74 3.04
CA GLN A 257 -32.29 -30.72 3.61
C GLN A 257 -32.37 -30.00 4.98
N PRO A 258 -33.58 -29.64 5.49
CA PRO A 258 -33.73 -28.84 6.70
C PRO A 258 -33.47 -29.63 7.99
N LEU A 259 -32.93 -28.94 9.00
CA LEU A 259 -32.52 -29.48 10.31
C LEU A 259 -33.72 -29.64 11.26
N GLU A 260 -33.88 -30.82 11.86
CA GLU A 260 -34.70 -31.04 13.06
C GLU A 260 -33.95 -30.66 14.35
N THR A 261 -34.74 -30.37 15.38
CA THR A 261 -34.49 -29.64 16.62
C THR A 261 -33.37 -30.16 17.54
N LEU A 262 -32.51 -29.26 18.03
CA LEU A 262 -31.46 -29.49 19.04
C LEU A 262 -31.96 -29.31 20.48
N ARG A 263 -31.44 -30.16 21.39
CA ARG A 263 -31.62 -30.12 22.86
C ARG A 263 -31.02 -28.84 23.48
N PRO A 264 -31.48 -28.40 24.67
CA PRO A 264 -30.95 -27.19 25.31
C PRO A 264 -29.48 -27.34 25.73
N PRO A 265 -28.70 -26.24 25.68
CA PRO A 265 -27.27 -26.24 25.99
C PRO A 265 -27.00 -26.33 27.51
N PRO A 266 -25.82 -26.84 27.91
CA PRO A 266 -25.39 -26.86 29.31
C PRO A 266 -25.08 -25.45 29.83
N PRO A 267 -24.99 -25.25 31.16
CA PRO A 267 -24.84 -23.93 31.76
C PRO A 267 -23.49 -23.30 31.42
N LEU A 268 -23.53 -22.01 31.04
CA LEU A 268 -22.38 -21.19 30.70
C LEU A 268 -21.50 -20.91 31.93
N LEU A 269 -20.23 -21.35 31.90
CA LEU A 269 -19.19 -20.80 32.76
C LEU A 269 -19.02 -19.31 32.43
N LYS A 270 -18.97 -18.42 33.43
CA LYS A 270 -18.66 -16.99 33.23
C LYS A 270 -17.28 -16.86 32.55
N MET A 271 -17.27 -16.45 31.28
CA MET A 271 -16.04 -16.23 30.53
C MET A 271 -15.45 -14.85 30.84
N SER A 272 -14.12 -14.77 30.97
CA SER A 272 -13.39 -13.51 31.15
C SER A 272 -12.76 -13.08 29.82
N ASN A 273 -13.13 -11.90 29.33
CA ASN A 273 -12.53 -11.30 28.12
C ASN A 273 -11.10 -10.75 28.36
N GLN A 274 -10.53 -11.01 29.55
CA GLN A 274 -9.21 -10.53 29.97
C GLN A 274 -8.20 -11.66 30.18
N GLU A 275 -8.48 -12.88 29.71
CA GLU A 275 -7.49 -13.95 29.74
C GLU A 275 -6.27 -13.57 28.90
N ARG A 276 -5.08 -13.94 29.37
CA ARG A 276 -3.81 -13.64 28.72
C ARG A 276 -3.07 -14.92 28.37
N SER A 277 -2.37 -14.89 27.24
CA SER A 277 -1.51 -15.97 26.81
C SER A 277 -0.15 -15.44 26.38
N TYR A 278 0.91 -16.19 26.66
CA TYR A 278 2.22 -15.92 26.14
C TYR A 278 2.40 -16.65 24.80
N ILE A 279 2.83 -15.90 23.79
CA ILE A 279 3.14 -16.38 22.45
C ILE A 279 4.57 -15.99 22.12
N MET A 280 5.30 -16.85 21.41
CA MET A 280 6.64 -16.56 20.94
C MET A 280 6.78 -16.90 19.47
N VAL A 281 7.37 -15.99 18.70
CA VAL A 281 7.96 -16.32 17.40
C VAL A 281 9.39 -16.79 17.64
N LYS A 282 9.66 -18.04 17.31
CA LYS A 282 10.96 -18.71 17.52
C LYS A 282 12.02 -18.21 16.52
N PRO A 283 13.31 -18.55 16.70
CA PRO A 283 14.37 -17.99 15.86
C PRO A 283 14.20 -18.24 14.36
N ASP A 284 13.68 -19.41 13.97
CA ASP A 284 13.34 -19.71 12.58
C ASP A 284 12.22 -18.82 12.03
N GLY A 285 11.19 -18.51 12.83
CA GLY A 285 10.13 -17.58 12.44
C GLY A 285 10.64 -16.15 12.25
N VAL A 286 11.56 -15.70 13.12
CA VAL A 286 12.18 -14.37 13.01
C VAL A 286 13.09 -14.30 11.78
N GLN A 287 13.98 -15.28 11.60
CA GLN A 287 14.90 -15.35 10.46
C GLN A 287 14.19 -15.46 9.11
N ARG A 288 12.97 -16.01 9.10
CA ARG A 288 12.10 -16.10 7.91
C ARG A 288 11.19 -14.88 7.73
N ALA A 289 11.37 -13.83 8.53
CA ALA A 289 10.57 -12.60 8.49
C ALA A 289 9.05 -12.81 8.67
N LEU A 290 8.65 -13.81 9.48
CA LEU A 290 7.23 -14.15 9.71
C LEU A 290 6.57 -13.40 10.89
N VAL A 291 7.30 -12.50 11.56
CA VAL A 291 6.83 -11.80 12.77
C VAL A 291 5.55 -11.01 12.48
N GLY A 292 5.56 -10.15 11.45
CA GLY A 292 4.42 -9.30 11.11
C GLY A 292 3.19 -10.12 10.68
N GLU A 293 3.40 -11.23 9.97
CA GLU A 293 2.34 -12.15 9.56
C GLU A 293 1.66 -12.81 10.77
N ILE A 294 2.47 -13.32 11.72
CA ILE A 294 1.94 -13.96 12.94
C ILE A 294 1.19 -12.95 13.80
N ILE A 295 1.75 -11.76 14.05
CA ILE A 295 1.10 -10.67 14.79
C ILE A 295 -0.24 -10.30 14.14
N SER A 296 -0.23 -10.09 12.82
CA SER A 296 -1.43 -9.72 12.06
C SER A 296 -2.56 -10.75 12.21
N ARG A 297 -2.24 -12.05 12.32
CA ARG A 297 -3.26 -13.09 12.52
C ARG A 297 -3.96 -12.95 13.86
N PHE A 298 -3.22 -12.69 14.94
CA PHE A 298 -3.81 -12.46 16.26
C PHE A 298 -4.64 -11.17 16.30
N GLU A 299 -4.12 -10.08 15.77
CA GLU A 299 -4.86 -8.80 15.72
C GLU A 299 -6.15 -8.91 14.89
N LYS A 300 -6.09 -9.53 13.70
CA LYS A 300 -7.28 -9.74 12.85
C LYS A 300 -8.32 -10.66 13.48
N ARG A 301 -7.89 -11.57 14.36
CA ARG A 301 -8.81 -12.41 15.14
C ARG A 301 -9.53 -11.64 16.24
N GLY A 302 -9.00 -10.48 16.63
CA GLY A 302 -9.54 -9.64 17.70
C GLY A 302 -8.77 -9.73 19.03
N PHE A 303 -7.57 -10.34 19.04
CA PHE A 303 -6.72 -10.29 20.22
C PHE A 303 -6.04 -8.94 20.35
N LYS A 304 -5.97 -8.46 21.60
CA LYS A 304 -5.24 -7.26 21.98
C LYS A 304 -3.80 -7.64 22.32
N ILE A 305 -2.81 -6.92 21.79
CA ILE A 305 -1.40 -7.13 22.13
C ILE A 305 -1.01 -6.16 23.23
N ILE A 306 -0.66 -6.69 24.39
CA ILE A 306 -0.39 -5.91 25.62
C ILE A 306 1.09 -5.93 26.03
N ALA A 307 1.92 -6.72 25.35
CA ALA A 307 3.38 -6.61 25.40
C ALA A 307 4.02 -7.27 24.18
N LEU A 308 5.15 -6.73 23.71
CA LEU A 308 5.88 -7.20 22.54
C LEU A 308 7.36 -6.82 22.67
N LYS A 309 8.29 -7.77 22.50
CA LYS A 309 9.72 -7.44 22.36
C LYS A 309 10.52 -8.43 21.54
N LEU A 310 11.48 -7.91 20.76
CA LEU A 310 12.52 -8.67 20.07
C LEU A 310 13.73 -8.82 20.99
N VAL A 311 14.14 -10.05 21.28
CA VAL A 311 15.20 -10.31 22.26
C VAL A 311 16.04 -11.52 21.87
N HIS A 312 17.35 -11.44 22.10
CA HIS A 312 18.23 -12.61 22.09
C HIS A 312 18.31 -13.16 23.51
N ALA A 313 17.51 -14.18 23.82
CA ALA A 313 17.43 -14.72 25.16
C ALA A 313 18.71 -15.49 25.54
N SER A 314 19.15 -15.36 26.80
CA SER A 314 20.28 -16.14 27.31
C SER A 314 19.91 -17.60 27.45
N LYS A 315 20.92 -18.47 27.42
CA LYS A 315 20.75 -19.91 27.66
C LYS A 315 20.03 -20.18 28.99
N GLU A 316 20.43 -19.48 30.06
CA GLU A 316 19.83 -19.59 31.38
C GLU A 316 18.35 -19.21 31.38
N HIS A 317 17.98 -18.16 30.65
CA HIS A 317 16.59 -17.74 30.51
C HIS A 317 15.74 -18.80 29.80
N LEU A 318 16.27 -19.38 28.72
CA LEU A 318 15.61 -20.45 27.97
C LEU A 318 15.49 -21.74 28.79
N GLU A 319 16.49 -22.08 29.60
CA GLU A 319 16.44 -23.23 30.52
C GLU A 319 15.39 -23.04 31.62
N LYS A 320 15.19 -21.80 32.10
CA LYS A 320 14.08 -21.47 33.01
C LYS A 320 12.73 -21.62 32.32
N HIS A 321 12.59 -21.09 31.10
CA HIS A 321 11.36 -21.19 30.31
C HIS A 321 10.95 -22.65 30.05
N TYR A 322 11.91 -23.50 29.68
CA TYR A 322 11.67 -24.91 29.36
C TYR A 322 11.99 -25.86 30.52
N ALA A 323 11.95 -25.40 31.78
CA ALA A 323 12.37 -26.19 32.94
C ALA A 323 11.66 -27.56 33.03
N ASP A 324 10.37 -27.61 32.69
CA ASP A 324 9.56 -28.83 32.68
C ASP A 324 10.05 -29.90 31.68
N LEU A 325 10.86 -29.50 30.70
CA LEU A 325 11.40 -30.37 29.66
C LEU A 325 12.84 -30.81 29.94
N LYS A 326 13.48 -30.35 31.03
CA LYS A 326 14.92 -30.58 31.32
C LYS A 326 15.33 -32.06 31.30
N GLY A 327 14.42 -32.97 31.68
CA GLY A 327 14.65 -34.41 31.67
C GLY A 327 14.43 -35.11 30.33
N LYS A 328 14.02 -34.39 29.27
CA LYS A 328 13.71 -35.00 27.97
C LYS A 328 14.97 -35.09 27.10
N PRO A 329 15.15 -36.18 26.31
CA PRO A 329 16.35 -36.37 25.47
C PRO A 329 16.61 -35.24 24.46
N PHE A 330 15.54 -34.57 24.00
CA PHE A 330 15.63 -33.47 23.03
C PHE A 330 15.93 -32.10 23.67
N PHE A 331 15.96 -31.99 25.00
CA PHE A 331 16.11 -30.72 25.70
C PHE A 331 17.41 -29.97 25.33
N PRO A 332 18.60 -30.59 25.28
CA PRO A 332 19.82 -29.89 24.87
C PRO A 332 19.72 -29.32 23.44
N GLY A 333 19.07 -30.07 22.54
CA GLY A 333 18.82 -29.63 21.16
C GLY A 333 17.84 -28.46 21.09
N LEU A 334 16.78 -28.49 21.90
CA LEU A 334 15.81 -27.41 22.03
C LEU A 334 16.47 -26.12 22.49
N ILE A 335 17.25 -26.17 23.58
CA ILE A 335 17.96 -24.99 24.10
C ILE A 335 18.95 -24.44 23.07
N LYS A 336 19.73 -25.31 22.42
CA LYS A 336 20.65 -24.90 21.34
C LYS A 336 19.93 -24.21 20.18
N TYR A 337 18.77 -24.73 19.77
CA TYR A 337 17.95 -24.14 18.72
C TYR A 337 17.37 -22.79 19.15
N MET A 338 16.80 -22.70 20.35
CA MET A 338 16.20 -21.45 20.85
C MET A 338 17.25 -20.35 21.07
N ALA A 339 18.50 -20.72 21.38
CA ALA A 339 19.61 -19.78 21.51
C ALA A 339 20.26 -19.37 20.18
N SER A 340 19.88 -19.96 19.04
CA SER A 340 20.55 -19.76 17.75
C SER A 340 20.27 -18.40 17.10
N GLY A 341 19.32 -17.64 17.63
CA GLY A 341 18.95 -16.33 17.11
C GLY A 341 17.92 -15.63 18.00
N PRO A 342 17.45 -14.45 17.59
CA PRO A 342 16.47 -13.69 18.35
C PRO A 342 15.09 -14.35 18.30
N VAL A 343 14.29 -14.10 19.32
CA VAL A 343 12.87 -14.43 19.40
C VAL A 343 12.04 -13.17 19.53
N VAL A 344 10.78 -13.24 19.13
CA VAL A 344 9.79 -12.19 19.46
C VAL A 344 8.83 -12.75 20.49
N ALA A 345 8.91 -12.23 21.71
CA ALA A 345 8.00 -12.52 22.80
C ALA A 345 6.77 -11.61 22.69
N ILE A 346 5.58 -12.18 22.85
CA ILE A 346 4.29 -11.51 22.65
C ILE A 346 3.35 -11.90 23.79
N VAL A 347 2.61 -10.94 24.34
CA VAL A 347 1.48 -11.21 25.23
C VAL A 347 0.20 -10.76 24.56
N ILE A 348 -0.72 -11.71 24.38
CA ILE A 348 -2.06 -11.47 23.86
C ILE A 348 -3.08 -11.50 25.00
N GLU A 349 -4.09 -10.64 24.91
CA GLU A 349 -5.23 -10.55 25.83
C GLU A 349 -6.53 -10.70 25.03
N GLY A 350 -7.47 -11.51 25.54
CA GLY A 350 -8.78 -11.70 24.94
C GLY A 350 -9.52 -12.95 25.44
N LEU A 351 -10.64 -13.28 24.81
CA LEU A 351 -11.47 -14.43 25.16
C LEU A 351 -10.75 -15.77 24.91
N ASP A 352 -10.66 -16.62 25.94
CA ASP A 352 -9.99 -17.93 25.88
C ASP A 352 -8.60 -17.85 25.21
N ALA A 353 -7.81 -16.82 25.53
CA ALA A 353 -6.56 -16.51 24.86
C ALA A 353 -5.58 -17.69 24.79
N VAL A 354 -5.49 -18.52 25.83
CA VAL A 354 -4.61 -19.71 25.84
C VAL A 354 -5.11 -20.75 24.85
N LYS A 355 -6.39 -21.13 24.98
CA LYS A 355 -7.00 -22.20 24.16
C LYS A 355 -7.07 -21.78 22.68
N THR A 356 -7.62 -20.60 22.42
CA THR A 356 -7.78 -20.06 21.06
C THR A 356 -6.42 -19.77 20.45
N GLY A 357 -5.48 -19.20 21.22
CA GLY A 357 -4.12 -18.95 20.76
C GLY A 357 -3.42 -20.23 20.30
N ARG A 358 -3.49 -21.30 21.10
CA ARG A 358 -2.96 -22.62 20.70
C ARG A 358 -3.62 -23.19 19.46
N SER A 359 -4.94 -23.04 19.34
CA SER A 359 -5.66 -23.48 18.14
C SER A 359 -5.16 -22.75 16.90
N MET A 360 -4.86 -21.46 16.99
CA MET A 360 -4.31 -20.66 15.89
C MET A 360 -2.85 -21.04 15.57
N LEU A 361 -2.05 -21.42 16.58
CA LEU A 361 -0.69 -21.89 16.34
C LEU A 361 -0.68 -23.22 15.57
N GLY A 362 -1.63 -24.12 15.82
CA GLY A 362 -1.67 -25.48 15.29
C GLY A 362 -0.92 -26.48 16.17
N ALA A 363 -1.02 -27.77 15.85
CA ALA A 363 -0.38 -28.85 16.62
C ALA A 363 1.15 -28.74 16.60
N THR A 364 1.83 -29.22 17.66
CA THR A 364 3.31 -29.18 17.74
C THR A 364 3.97 -29.88 16.56
N ASN A 365 3.35 -30.97 16.08
CA ASN A 365 3.67 -31.58 14.79
C ASN A 365 2.95 -30.83 13.66
N PRO A 366 3.69 -30.15 12.75
CA PRO A 366 3.07 -29.40 11.66
C PRO A 366 2.19 -30.26 10.74
N LEU A 367 2.55 -31.53 10.52
CA LEU A 367 1.76 -32.46 9.70
C LEU A 367 0.39 -32.80 10.30
N ALA A 368 0.20 -32.57 11.59
CA ALA A 368 -1.07 -32.73 12.29
C ALA A 368 -1.81 -31.39 12.49
N SER A 369 -1.31 -30.30 11.91
CA SER A 369 -1.91 -28.98 12.01
C SER A 369 -2.93 -28.76 10.89
N GLY A 370 -4.04 -28.10 11.21
CA GLY A 370 -5.05 -27.75 10.21
C GLY A 370 -4.56 -26.64 9.26
N PRO A 371 -5.06 -26.60 8.01
CA PRO A 371 -4.83 -25.48 7.10
C PRO A 371 -5.25 -24.14 7.72
N GLY A 372 -4.47 -23.08 7.52
CA GLY A 372 -4.72 -21.75 8.09
C GLY A 372 -4.18 -21.55 9.50
N THR A 373 -3.64 -22.59 10.15
CA THR A 373 -2.86 -22.44 11.40
C THR A 373 -1.42 -22.05 11.09
N ILE A 374 -0.74 -21.38 12.03
CA ILE A 374 0.63 -20.89 11.81
C ILE A 374 1.59 -22.04 11.48
N ARG A 375 1.50 -23.17 12.19
CA ARG A 375 2.34 -24.35 11.92
C ARG A 375 1.91 -25.08 10.65
N GLY A 376 0.61 -25.16 10.38
CA GLY A 376 0.11 -25.77 9.14
C GLY A 376 0.58 -25.03 7.89
N ASP A 377 0.62 -23.71 7.94
CA ASP A 377 1.00 -22.89 6.79
C ASP A 377 2.52 -22.72 6.65
N TYR A 378 3.28 -22.73 7.75
CA TYR A 378 4.67 -22.29 7.74
C TYR A 378 5.70 -23.31 8.25
N ALA A 379 5.31 -24.48 8.74
CA ALA A 379 6.23 -25.48 9.26
C ALA A 379 6.06 -26.85 8.57
N LEU A 380 7.18 -27.56 8.39
CA LEU A 380 7.20 -28.93 7.83
C LEU A 380 7.68 -29.97 8.84
N ALA A 381 8.57 -29.59 9.76
CA ALA A 381 9.19 -30.48 10.73
C ALA A 381 9.00 -30.00 12.17
N VAL A 382 8.93 -30.93 13.13
CA VAL A 382 8.69 -30.63 14.56
C VAL A 382 9.78 -29.74 15.17
N GLY A 383 11.04 -29.95 14.78
CA GLY A 383 12.18 -29.26 15.41
C GLY A 383 12.24 -27.75 15.13
N ARG A 384 11.80 -27.31 13.95
CA ARG A 384 11.73 -25.89 13.53
C ARG A 384 10.30 -25.58 13.12
N ASN A 385 9.47 -25.32 14.14
CA ASN A 385 8.02 -25.17 13.99
C ASN A 385 7.52 -23.75 14.30
N ILE A 386 8.37 -22.73 14.11
CA ILE A 386 8.02 -21.30 14.03
C ILE A 386 7.57 -20.62 15.32
N CYS A 387 6.79 -21.27 16.17
CA CYS A 387 6.12 -20.59 17.28
C CYS A 387 5.99 -21.44 18.55
N HIS A 388 5.86 -20.75 19.68
CA HIS A 388 5.49 -21.29 21.00
C HIS A 388 4.22 -20.60 21.48
N GLY A 389 3.43 -21.31 22.30
CA GLY A 389 2.31 -20.73 23.02
C GLY A 389 2.04 -21.52 24.30
N SER A 390 1.65 -20.81 25.36
CA SER A 390 1.36 -21.40 26.67
C SER A 390 0.29 -22.49 26.59
N ASP A 391 0.41 -23.52 27.41
CA ASP A 391 -0.48 -24.68 27.42
C ASP A 391 -1.62 -24.62 28.44
N SER A 392 -1.47 -23.80 29.47
CA SER A 392 -2.49 -23.49 30.47
C SER A 392 -2.42 -22.01 30.88
N VAL A 393 -3.45 -21.53 31.58
CA VAL A 393 -3.50 -20.15 32.11
C VAL A 393 -2.40 -19.94 33.15
N GLU A 394 -2.16 -20.92 34.02
CA GLU A 394 -1.12 -20.85 35.04
C GLU A 394 0.28 -20.76 34.43
N ASN A 395 0.52 -21.52 33.36
CA ASN A 395 1.79 -21.46 32.64
C ASN A 395 1.93 -20.16 31.84
N ALA A 396 0.84 -19.66 31.26
CA ALA A 396 0.85 -18.34 30.62
C ALA A 396 1.29 -17.24 31.57
N LEU A 397 0.76 -17.21 32.80
CA LEU A 397 1.16 -16.21 33.80
C LEU A 397 2.64 -16.31 34.18
N LYS A 398 3.14 -17.53 34.43
CA LYS A 398 4.58 -17.75 34.73
C LYS A 398 5.48 -17.33 33.57
N GLU A 399 5.10 -17.65 32.34
CA GLU A 399 5.83 -17.26 31.14
C GLU A 399 5.81 -15.74 30.96
N ILE A 400 4.66 -15.07 31.17
CA ILE A 400 4.55 -13.61 31.12
C ILE A 400 5.47 -12.96 32.15
N ASP A 401 5.45 -13.41 33.41
CA ASP A 401 6.30 -12.87 34.48
C ASP A 401 7.80 -13.09 34.20
N LEU A 402 8.15 -14.25 33.61
CA LEU A 402 9.52 -14.55 33.23
C LEU A 402 10.01 -13.64 32.10
N TRP A 403 9.19 -13.46 31.06
CA TRP A 403 9.57 -12.73 29.86
C TRP A 403 9.38 -11.23 29.98
N PHE A 404 8.45 -10.73 30.78
CA PHE A 404 8.14 -9.31 30.94
C PHE A 404 8.15 -8.90 32.43
N PRO A 405 9.28 -9.03 33.14
CA PRO A 405 9.40 -8.61 34.53
C PRO A 405 9.17 -7.10 34.73
N GLU A 406 9.36 -6.31 33.68
CA GLU A 406 9.01 -4.89 33.62
C GLU A 406 7.49 -4.61 33.61
N GLY A 407 6.68 -5.65 33.44
CA GLY A 407 5.22 -5.57 33.34
C GLY A 407 4.71 -5.50 31.90
N ILE A 408 3.40 -5.28 31.80
CA ILE A 408 2.61 -5.23 30.55
C ILE A 408 1.92 -3.87 30.43
N VAL A 409 1.52 -3.51 29.21
CA VAL A 409 0.85 -2.25 28.93
C VAL A 409 -0.66 -2.39 29.12
N GLN A 410 -1.27 -1.40 29.78
CA GLN A 410 -2.72 -1.25 29.88
C GLN A 410 -3.20 -0.10 29.00
N TYR A 411 -4.18 -0.36 28.15
CA TYR A 411 -4.84 0.65 27.30
C TYR A 411 -6.27 0.22 26.95
N THR A 412 -7.12 1.17 26.59
CA THR A 412 -8.49 0.89 26.11
C THR A 412 -8.44 0.35 24.70
N ASP A 413 -9.07 -0.80 24.45
CA ASP A 413 -9.23 -1.33 23.10
C ASP A 413 -10.64 -1.00 22.58
N ASP A 414 -10.76 0.09 21.82
CA ASP A 414 -12.04 0.55 21.28
C ASP A 414 -12.71 -0.48 20.33
N LYS A 415 -11.94 -1.45 19.83
CA LYS A 415 -12.48 -2.54 19.00
C LYS A 415 -13.20 -3.60 19.82
N ALA A 416 -12.94 -3.70 21.13
CA ALA A 416 -13.51 -4.74 21.98
C ALA A 416 -15.05 -4.72 21.97
N THR A 417 -15.66 -3.54 21.87
CA THR A 417 -17.13 -3.36 21.79
C THR A 417 -17.75 -3.89 20.49
N TRP A 418 -16.92 -4.14 19.47
CA TRP A 418 -17.35 -4.72 18.19
C TRP A 418 -16.99 -6.20 18.06
N ILE A 419 -16.24 -6.74 19.02
CA ILE A 419 -15.72 -8.12 19.00
C ILE A 419 -16.42 -9.00 20.06
N PHE A 420 -16.74 -8.43 21.22
CA PHE A 420 -17.39 -9.12 22.33
C PHE A 420 -18.79 -8.56 22.57
N GLU A 421 -19.75 -9.43 22.87
CA GLU A 421 -21.15 -9.09 23.23
C GLU A 421 -21.32 -8.87 24.74
#